data_AF-A0A357AY55-F1
#
_entry.id   AF-A0A357AY55-F1
#
_cell.length_a   1.000
_cell.length_b   1.000
_cell.length_c   1.000
_cell.angle_alpha   90.00
_cell.angle_beta   90.00
_cell.angle_gamma   90.00
#
_symmetry.space_group_name_H-M   'P 1'
#
loop_
_entity.id
_entity.type
_entity.pdbx_description
1 polymer ?
#
loop_
_entity_poly.entity_id
_entity_poly.type
_entity_poly.pdbx_seq_one_letter_code
_entity_poly.pdbx_strand_id
1 'polypeptide(L)' 'MYEDIRSQARAAMSELLALADPGKGSLVVVGCSSSEIVGEQIGKNSVPDAAAAVIEGIMPLLEERGLYLAAQCCEHL' A
#
# COMPACT_ATOMS: atom_id res chain seq x y z
N MET A 1 -5.24 -2.12 15.55
CA MET A 1 -4.49 -1.08 14.80
C MET A 1 -3.85 -1.65 13.54
N TYR A 2 -2.73 -2.40 13.60
CA TYR A 2 -2.08 -2.89 12.37
C TYR A 2 -2.93 -3.88 11.58
N GLU A 3 -3.71 -4.73 12.25
CA GLU A 3 -4.69 -5.60 11.57
C GLU A 3 -5.78 -4.78 10.85
N ASP A 4 -6.21 -3.65 11.42
CA ASP A 4 -7.17 -2.75 10.80
C ASP A 4 -6.56 -2.08 9.56
N ILE A 5 -5.31 -1.62 9.65
CA ILE A 5 -4.56 -1.05 8.52
C ILE A 5 -4.45 -2.09 7.40
N ARG A 6 -4.09 -3.34 7.72
CA ARG A 6 -3.98 -4.43 6.75
C ARG A 6 -5.31 -4.71 6.06
N SER A 7 -6.40 -4.82 6.83
CA SER A 7 -7.75 -5.06 6.32
C SER A 7 -8.23 -3.92 5.41
N GLN A 8 -8.03 -2.66 5.83
CA GLN A 8 -8.40 -1.49 5.05
C GLN A 8 -7.57 -1.36 3.77
N ALA A 9 -6.27 -1.58 3.83
CA ALA A 9 -5.39 -1.56 2.65
C ALA A 9 -5.80 -2.63 1.64
N ARG A 10 -6.12 -3.85 2.11
CA ARG A 10 -6.63 -4.94 1.27
C ARG A 10 -7.95 -4.55 0.60
N ALA A 11 -8.89 -4.00 1.36
CA ALA A 11 -10.20 -3.59 0.84
C ALA A 11 -10.06 -2.50 -0.23
N ALA A 12 -9.31 -1.43 0.06
CA ALA A 12 -9.08 -0.32 -0.87
C ALA A 12 -8.38 -0.79 -2.16
N MET A 13 -7.34 -1.61 -2.05
CA MET A 13 -6.64 -2.16 -3.22
C MET A 13 -7.55 -3.09 -4.03
N SER A 14 -8.34 -3.95 -3.38
CA SER A 14 -9.28 -4.83 -4.07
C SER A 14 -10.32 -4.05 -4.87
N GLU A 15 -10.87 -2.97 -4.30
CA GLU A 15 -11.83 -2.10 -5.00
C GLU A 15 -11.16 -1.39 -6.18
N LEU A 16 -9.97 -0.83 -5.99
CA LEU A 16 -9.22 -0.17 -7.05
C LEU A 16 -8.91 -1.13 -8.22
N LEU A 17 -8.43 -2.34 -7.92
CA LEU A 17 -8.10 -3.34 -8.93
C LEU A 17 -9.34 -3.88 -9.66
N ALA A 18 -10.51 -3.88 -9.01
CA ALA A 18 -11.75 -4.25 -9.65
C ALA A 18 -12.23 -3.17 -10.63
N LEU A 19 -12.04 -1.89 -10.31
CA LEU A 19 -12.43 -0.77 -11.17
C LEU A 19 -11.44 -0.53 -12.33
N ALA A 20 -10.14 -0.62 -12.05
CA ALA A 20 -9.10 -0.35 -13.03
C ALA A 20 -8.81 -1.54 -13.97
N ASP A 21 -9.09 -2.77 -13.51
CA ASP A 21 -8.86 -4.04 -14.20
C ASP A 21 -7.54 -4.11 -15.01
N PRO A 22 -6.38 -3.87 -14.36
CA PRO A 22 -5.11 -3.85 -15.07
C PRO A 22 -4.73 -5.24 -15.57
N GLY A 23 -4.24 -5.31 -16.80
CA GLY A 23 -3.72 -6.57 -17.37
C GLY A 23 -2.48 -7.08 -16.63
N LYS A 24 -2.23 -8.39 -16.70
CA LYS A 24 -1.03 -9.04 -16.15
C LYS A 24 0.25 -8.32 -16.61
N GLY A 25 1.19 -8.15 -15.68
CA GLY A 25 2.45 -7.45 -15.91
C GLY A 25 2.35 -5.92 -15.84
N SER A 26 1.18 -5.37 -15.56
CA SER A 26 1.04 -3.94 -15.26
C SER A 26 1.68 -3.57 -13.92
N LEU A 27 1.98 -2.28 -13.77
CA LEU A 27 2.58 -1.72 -12.57
C LEU A 27 1.51 -1.03 -11.71
N VAL A 28 1.50 -1.35 -10.42
CA VAL A 28 0.76 -0.61 -9.39
C VAL A 28 1.76 0.22 -8.60
N VAL A 29 1.54 1.53 -8.54
CA VAL A 29 2.40 2.46 -7.80
C VAL A 29 1.71 2.83 -6.49
N VAL A 30 2.40 2.64 -5.38
CA VAL A 30 1.90 2.99 -4.04
C VAL A 30 2.83 4.02 -3.41
N GLY A 31 2.28 5.21 -3.17
CA GLY A 31 2.89 6.26 -2.36
C GLY A 31 2.04 6.48 -1.11
N CYS A 32 2.67 6.46 0.06
CA CYS A 32 2.01 6.72 1.32
C CYS A 32 3.00 7.23 2.38
N SER A 33 2.47 7.79 3.47
CA SER A 33 3.22 8.20 4.64
C SER A 33 2.83 7.33 5.83
N SER A 34 3.80 6.55 6.35
CA SER A 34 3.55 5.65 7.49
C SER A 34 3.22 6.39 8.78
N SER A 35 3.69 7.62 8.95
CA SER A 35 3.32 8.46 10.10
C SER A 35 1.86 8.95 10.00
N GLU A 36 1.39 9.32 8.80
CA GLU A 36 0.00 9.75 8.61
C GLU A 36 -0.99 8.60 8.79
N ILE A 37 -0.62 7.38 8.39
CA ILE A 37 -1.45 6.18 8.57
C ILE A 37 -1.76 5.94 10.06
N VAL A 38 -0.81 6.23 10.97
CA VAL A 38 -1.02 6.07 12.41
C VAL A 38 -1.57 7.33 13.09
N GLY A 39 -1.89 8.37 12.33
CA GLY A 39 -2.45 9.63 12.84
C GLY A 39 -1.42 10.65 13.35
N GLU A 40 -0.13 10.45 13.06
CA GLU A 40 0.92 11.44 13.32
C GLU A 40 1.09 12.41 12.14
N GLN A 41 1.57 13.63 12.40
CA GLN A 41 1.87 14.59 11.33
C GLN A 41 3.05 14.11 10.46
N ILE A 42 3.04 14.48 9.18
CA ILE A 42 4.10 14.17 8.21
C ILE A 42 5.48 14.55 8.75
N GLY A 43 6.44 13.63 8.61
CA GLY A 43 7.85 14.00 8.43
C GLY A 43 8.79 13.86 9.63
N LYS A 44 8.45 13.13 10.71
CA LYS A 44 9.41 12.95 11.83
C LYS A 44 9.69 11.54 12.31
N ASN A 45 8.81 10.56 12.11
CA ASN A 45 9.07 9.16 12.47
C ASN A 45 8.41 8.23 11.46
N SER A 46 9.16 7.60 10.56
CA SER A 46 8.63 6.47 9.81
C SER A 46 8.19 5.38 10.78
N VAL A 47 7.05 4.75 10.53
CA VAL A 47 6.52 3.64 11.34
C VAL A 47 6.59 2.37 10.49
N PRO A 48 7.68 1.58 10.56
CA PRO A 48 7.86 0.41 9.71
C PRO A 48 6.72 -0.59 9.81
N ASP A 49 6.16 -0.78 11.00
CA ASP A 49 5.04 -1.70 11.24
C ASP A 49 3.77 -1.29 10.50
N ALA A 50 3.51 0.02 10.37
CA ALA A 50 2.37 0.52 9.59
C ALA A 50 2.57 0.27 8.09
N ALA A 51 3.79 0.48 7.58
CA ALA A 51 4.13 0.16 6.20
C ALA A 51 4.06 -1.35 5.93
N ALA A 52 4.54 -2.18 6.86
CA ALA A 52 4.45 -3.63 6.76
C ALA A 52 2.99 -4.10 6.67
N ALA A 53 2.12 -3.56 7.53
CA ALA A 53 0.69 -3.87 7.49
C ALA A 53 0.02 -3.52 6.15
N VAL A 54 0.39 -2.38 5.54
CA VAL A 54 -0.08 -2.00 4.20
C VAL A 54 0.39 -3.01 3.15
N ILE A 55 1.69 -3.32 3.12
CA ILE A 55 2.27 -4.26 2.15
C ILE A 55 1.65 -5.65 2.28
N GLU A 56 1.49 -6.17 3.50
CA GLU A 56 0.84 -7.45 3.76
C GLU A 56 -0.62 -7.49 3.27
N GLY A 57 -1.32 -6.36 3.34
CA GLY A 57 -2.70 -6.24 2.86
C GLY A 57 -2.80 -6.30 1.33
N ILE A 58 -1.87 -5.65 0.63
CA ILE A 58 -1.97 -5.43 -0.83
C ILE A 58 -1.18 -6.45 -1.66
N MET A 59 -0.02 -6.91 -1.19
CA MET A 59 0.91 -7.70 -2.01
C MET A 59 0.29 -9.01 -2.51
N PRO A 60 -0.46 -9.79 -1.70
CA PRO A 60 -1.09 -11.02 -2.20
C PRO A 60 -2.08 -10.78 -3.35
N LEU A 61 -2.78 -9.64 -3.36
CA LEU A 61 -3.71 -9.28 -4.45
C LEU A 61 -2.96 -9.00 -5.77
N LEU A 62 -1.78 -8.39 -5.67
CA LEU A 62 -0.93 -8.10 -6.82
C LEU A 62 -0.29 -9.38 -7.37
N GLU A 63 0.23 -10.25 -6.49
CA GLU A 63 0.83 -11.53 -6.87
C GLU A 63 -0.17 -12.45 -7.57
N GLU A 64 -1.39 -12.58 -7.03
CA GLU A 64 -2.45 -13.40 -7.61
C GLU A 64 -2.81 -12.96 -9.04
N ARG A 65 -2.77 -11.65 -9.30
CA ARG A 65 -3.05 -11.06 -10.63
C ARG A 65 -1.81 -10.94 -11.53
N GLY A 66 -0.63 -11.30 -11.03
CA GLY A 66 0.65 -11.15 -11.74
C GLY A 66 0.99 -9.69 -12.05
N LEU A 67 0.72 -8.79 -11.11
CA LEU A 67 1.02 -7.36 -11.18
C LEU A 67 2.31 -7.05 -10.44
N TYR A 68 3.00 -5.98 -10.85
CA TYR A 68 4.19 -5.48 -10.17
C TYR A 68 3.83 -4.35 -9.20
N LEU A 69 4.59 -4.24 -8.11
CA LEU A 69 4.51 -3.13 -7.16
C LEU A 69 5.71 -2.20 -7.34
N ALA A 70 5.46 -0.90 -7.48
CA ALA A 70 6.44 0.15 -7.25
C ALA A 70 6.08 0.93 -5.98
N ALA A 71 6.98 0.93 -5.00
CA ALA A 71 6.85 1.79 -3.82
C ALA A 71 7.48 3.16 -4.13
N GLN A 72 6.66 4.21 -4.09
CA GLN A 72 7.14 5.58 -4.28
C GLN A 72 7.88 6.04 -3.01
N CYS A 73 9.06 6.63 -3.19
CA CYS A 73 9.76 7.31 -2.09
C CYS A 73 9.11 8.67 -1.76
N CYS A 74 9.52 9.27 -0.63
CA CYS A 74 9.19 10.66 -0.35
C CYS A 74 9.99 11.61 -1.26
N GLU A 75 9.65 12.88 -1.24
CA GLU A 75 10.24 13.97 -2.04
C GLU A 75 11.73 14.24 -1.79
N HIS A 76 12.32 13.59 -0.79
CA HIS A 76 13.73 13.74 -0.42
C HIS A 76 14.65 12.71 -1.07
N LEU A 77 14.09 11.74 -1.80
CA LEU A 77 14.78 10.72 -2.58
C LEU A 77 14.38 10.82 -4.05
#